data_AF-A0A8S3FAX8-F1
#
_entry.id   AF-A0A8S3FAX8-F1
#
_cell.length_a   1.000
_cell.length_b   1.000
_cell.length_c   1.000
_cell.angle_alpha   90.00
_cell.angle_beta   90.00
_cell.angle_gamma   90.00
#
_symmetry.space_group_name_H-M   'P 1'
#
loop_
_entity.id
_entity.type
_entity.pdbx_description
1 polymer ?
#
loop_
_entity_poly.entity_id
_entity_poly.type
_entity_poly.pdbx_seq_one_letter_code
_entity_poly.pdbx_strand_id
1 'polypeptide(L)'
;MSQTGGMIKYHENRRGSRIIPLQSYGNPSPEETFAGLDYFEFKLQNYVVPTNDTTYHCKVYKAPTNFPQRRHAIAHRTMIDSNNRDIVHHLLMYECDPTAVFDDTNLPNDLCDDINEQIRACSSNIATGWAVGGDDIVDFPEITGYPVGGDFEIKYYLVQMHYDNPKLMPNRRDSSGIRFYLGKELRQYDLGYLSLTAFATPIAIAIPPKVDRFIIDTYCPAVVTK
;
A
#
# COMPACT_ATOMS: atom_id res chain seq x y z
N MET A 1 41.85 20.72 -43.48
CA MET A 1 40.45 20.24 -43.44
C MET A 1 39.93 20.50 -42.04
N SER A 2 39.10 21.52 -41.87
CA SER A 2 38.55 21.93 -40.56
C SER A 2 37.41 20.99 -40.20
N GLN A 3 37.52 20.26 -39.10
CA GLN A 3 36.39 19.53 -38.53
C GLN A 3 35.43 20.56 -37.92
N THR A 4 34.28 20.75 -38.54
CA THR A 4 33.15 21.48 -37.96
C THR A 4 32.66 20.72 -36.74
N GLY A 5 32.86 21.26 -35.54
CA GLY A 5 32.28 20.74 -34.31
C GLY A 5 30.76 20.64 -34.45
N GLY A 6 30.21 19.44 -34.24
CA GLY A 6 28.77 19.21 -34.36
C GLY A 6 27.99 19.99 -33.31
N MET A 7 26.97 20.75 -33.74
CA MET A 7 26.00 21.36 -32.83
C MET A 7 25.19 20.27 -32.12
N ILE A 8 25.27 20.24 -30.79
CA ILE A 8 24.39 19.40 -29.97
C ILE A 8 23.00 20.05 -29.97
N LYS A 9 22.04 19.45 -30.68
CA LYS A 9 20.63 19.91 -30.71
C LYS A 9 19.93 19.63 -29.38
N TYR A 10 19.03 20.53 -28.98
CA TYR A 10 18.16 20.36 -27.83
C TYR A 10 17.28 19.11 -27.99
N HIS A 11 17.08 18.34 -26.92
CA HIS A 11 16.75 16.91 -26.88
C HIS A 11 15.56 16.37 -27.71
N GLU A 12 14.80 17.20 -28.45
CA GLU A 12 13.63 16.80 -29.26
C GLU A 12 12.76 15.75 -28.53
N ASN A 13 12.47 14.62 -29.16
CA ASN A 13 11.68 13.51 -28.60
C ASN A 13 12.49 12.58 -27.67
N ARG A 14 13.76 12.90 -27.39
CA ARG A 14 14.68 12.13 -26.52
C ARG A 14 14.83 12.74 -25.13
N ARG A 15 13.96 13.68 -24.77
CA ARG A 15 13.91 14.25 -23.42
C ARG A 15 13.09 13.34 -22.50
N GLY A 16 13.67 12.93 -21.39
CA GLY A 16 12.99 12.18 -20.34
C GLY A 16 13.71 12.35 -19.01
N SER A 17 13.07 11.91 -17.94
CA SER A 17 13.65 11.87 -16.60
C SER A 17 13.27 10.58 -15.91
N ARG A 18 14.13 10.10 -15.02
CA ARG A 18 13.86 8.95 -14.16
C ARG A 18 14.38 9.27 -12.75
N ILE A 19 13.60 8.92 -11.75
CA ILE A 19 14.02 8.98 -10.34
C ILE A 19 14.75 7.68 -10.03
N ILE A 20 15.94 7.78 -9.46
CA ILE A 20 16.73 6.64 -8.99
C ILE A 20 17.27 7.00 -7.61
N PRO A 21 17.01 6.21 -6.56
CA PRO A 21 17.67 6.40 -5.29
C PRO A 21 19.16 6.10 -5.45
N LEU A 22 20.02 7.11 -5.23
CA LEU A 22 21.48 6.95 -5.33
C LEU A 22 22.07 6.21 -4.13
N GLN A 23 21.33 6.16 -3.02
CA GLN A 23 21.68 5.44 -1.81
C GLN A 23 20.52 4.48 -1.53
N SER A 24 20.63 3.22 -1.96
CA SER A 24 19.68 2.18 -1.54
C SER A 24 20.22 1.49 -0.29
N TYR A 25 19.37 1.40 0.75
CA TYR A 25 19.62 0.56 1.91
C TYR A 25 18.99 -0.81 1.62
N GLY A 26 19.76 -1.65 0.92
CA GLY A 26 19.30 -2.97 0.48
C GLY A 26 18.45 -2.89 -0.78
N ASN A 27 18.62 -3.88 -1.65
CA ASN A 27 17.64 -4.15 -2.69
C ASN A 27 16.60 -5.11 -2.10
N PRO A 28 15.34 -5.04 -2.55
CA PRO A 28 14.37 -6.09 -2.24
C PRO A 28 14.96 -7.46 -2.58
N SER A 29 14.72 -8.44 -1.72
CA SER A 29 15.07 -9.82 -2.00
C SER A 29 14.36 -10.27 -3.29
N PRO A 30 15.04 -11.04 -4.15
CA PRO A 30 14.38 -11.70 -5.28
C PRO A 30 13.20 -12.54 -4.78
N GLU A 31 12.13 -12.62 -5.57
CA GLU A 31 10.93 -13.37 -5.19
C GLU A 31 11.23 -14.83 -4.88
N GLU A 32 12.21 -15.42 -5.57
CA GLU A 32 12.66 -16.80 -5.38
C GLU A 32 13.13 -17.07 -3.94
N THR A 33 13.55 -16.03 -3.21
CA THR A 33 13.91 -16.11 -1.79
C THR A 33 12.76 -16.60 -0.91
N PHE A 34 11.52 -16.30 -1.32
CA PHE A 34 10.31 -16.67 -0.59
C PHE A 34 9.64 -17.95 -1.14
N ALA A 35 10.28 -18.61 -2.12
CA ALA A 35 9.74 -19.81 -2.71
C ALA A 35 9.58 -20.93 -1.66
N GLY A 36 8.39 -21.54 -1.62
CA GLY A 36 8.07 -22.62 -0.69
C GLY A 36 7.72 -22.17 0.73
N LEU A 37 7.65 -20.87 1.00
CA LEU A 37 7.04 -20.37 2.24
C LEU A 37 5.52 -20.39 2.15
N ASP A 38 4.87 -20.63 3.29
CA ASP A 38 3.43 -20.40 3.43
C ASP A 38 3.12 -18.92 3.21
N TYR A 39 1.95 -18.62 2.68
CA TYR A 39 1.51 -17.24 2.48
C TYR A 39 0.00 -17.10 2.70
N PHE A 40 -0.43 -15.85 2.87
CA PHE A 40 -1.82 -15.45 2.76
C PHE A 40 -1.91 -14.19 1.89
N GLU A 41 -3.08 -13.95 1.29
CA GLU A 41 -3.26 -12.84 0.36
C GLU A 41 -4.64 -12.21 0.46
N PHE A 42 -4.67 -10.91 0.15
CA PHE A 42 -5.87 -10.11 0.01
C PHE A 42 -5.88 -9.54 -1.41
N LYS A 43 -6.70 -10.13 -2.29
CA LYS A 43 -6.82 -9.74 -3.69
C LYS A 43 -8.25 -9.39 -4.07
N LEU A 44 -8.38 -8.37 -4.91
CA LEU A 44 -9.62 -8.13 -5.62
C LEU A 44 -9.87 -9.29 -6.59
N GLN A 45 -11.15 -9.54 -6.88
CA GLN A 45 -11.57 -10.67 -7.71
C GLN A 45 -12.30 -10.10 -8.92
N ASN A 46 -11.56 -9.87 -10.00
CA ASN A 46 -12.11 -9.38 -11.27
C ASN A 46 -12.99 -8.13 -11.10
N TYR A 47 -12.53 -7.19 -10.26
CA TYR A 47 -13.22 -5.94 -9.96
C TYR A 47 -13.32 -5.06 -11.21
N VAL A 48 -14.49 -4.50 -11.48
CA VAL A 48 -14.68 -3.57 -12.60
C VAL A 48 -14.40 -2.17 -12.09
N VAL A 49 -13.28 -1.58 -12.50
CA VAL A 49 -12.91 -0.22 -12.12
C VAL A 49 -13.89 0.77 -12.75
N PRO A 50 -14.51 1.67 -11.96
CA PRO A 50 -15.37 2.73 -12.46
C PRO A 50 -14.67 3.63 -13.48
N THR A 51 -15.47 4.20 -14.36
CA THR A 51 -15.01 5.14 -15.41
C THR A 51 -14.90 6.58 -14.86
N ASN A 52 -14.41 6.72 -13.63
CA ASN A 52 -14.22 8.00 -12.95
C ASN A 52 -12.73 8.36 -12.96
N ASP A 53 -12.44 9.66 -12.86
CA ASP A 53 -11.06 10.18 -12.82
C ASP A 53 -10.28 9.60 -11.64
N THR A 54 -10.90 9.60 -10.45
CA THR A 54 -10.34 9.02 -9.23
C THR A 54 -11.35 8.03 -8.65
N THR A 55 -10.88 6.88 -8.17
CA THR A 55 -11.71 5.91 -7.44
C THR A 55 -10.94 5.31 -6.27
N TYR A 56 -11.52 5.36 -5.09
CA TYR A 56 -11.06 4.60 -3.93
C TYR A 56 -12.02 3.43 -3.70
N HIS A 57 -11.52 2.22 -3.80
CA HIS A 57 -12.29 1.01 -3.57
C HIS A 57 -11.82 0.30 -2.30
N CYS A 58 -12.75 -0.03 -1.43
CA CYS A 58 -12.54 -0.56 -0.10
C CYS A 58 -13.15 -1.95 0.01
N LYS A 59 -12.33 -2.94 0.37
CA LYS A 59 -12.80 -4.30 0.63
C LYS A 59 -12.27 -4.82 1.96
N VAL A 60 -13.19 -5.32 2.77
CA VAL A 60 -12.88 -5.99 4.03
C VAL A 60 -12.59 -7.46 3.76
N TYR A 61 -11.54 -7.97 4.39
CA TYR A 61 -11.11 -9.36 4.35
C TYR A 61 -11.07 -9.91 5.77
N LYS A 62 -11.47 -11.16 5.92
CA LYS A 62 -11.24 -11.90 7.16
C LYS A 62 -9.75 -12.23 7.29
N ALA A 63 -9.21 -12.08 8.49
CA ALA A 63 -7.86 -12.51 8.81
C ALA A 63 -7.71 -14.04 8.60
N PRO A 64 -6.51 -14.52 8.22
CA PRO A 64 -6.28 -15.95 8.05
C PRO A 64 -6.53 -16.73 9.35
N THR A 65 -7.44 -17.71 9.32
CA THR A 65 -7.83 -18.51 10.49
C THR A 65 -7.12 -19.87 10.58
N ASN A 66 -6.32 -20.21 9.57
CA ASN A 66 -5.62 -21.49 9.46
C ASN A 66 -4.33 -21.56 10.30
N PHE A 67 -4.05 -20.55 11.12
CA PHE A 67 -2.89 -20.48 11.99
C PHE A 67 -3.32 -20.67 13.46
N PRO A 68 -3.33 -21.92 13.98
CA PRO A 68 -3.70 -22.18 15.38
C PRO A 68 -2.72 -21.58 16.38
N GLN A 69 -1.50 -21.27 15.92
CA GLN A 69 -0.46 -20.59 16.68
C GLN A 69 -0.08 -19.29 15.97
N ARG A 70 0.44 -18.34 16.75
CA ARG A 70 0.97 -17.07 16.25
C ARG A 70 2.09 -17.32 15.22
N ARG A 71 2.08 -16.56 14.12
CA ARG A 71 3.10 -16.58 13.07
C ARG A 71 3.57 -15.16 12.78
N HIS A 72 4.73 -15.06 12.12
CA HIS A 72 5.28 -13.80 11.63
C HIS A 72 5.35 -13.84 10.10
N ALA A 73 4.72 -12.89 9.43
CA ALA A 73 5.08 -12.56 8.06
C ALA A 73 6.43 -11.84 8.05
N ILE A 74 7.30 -12.17 7.10
CA ILE A 74 8.68 -11.68 7.01
C ILE A 74 8.94 -10.80 5.79
N ALA A 75 7.98 -10.77 4.88
CA ALA A 75 7.94 -9.90 3.72
C ALA A 75 6.50 -9.79 3.22
N HIS A 76 6.23 -8.77 2.42
CA HIS A 76 5.01 -8.72 1.62
C HIS A 76 5.31 -8.36 0.16
N ARG A 77 4.39 -8.75 -0.71
CA ARG A 77 4.39 -8.42 -2.13
C ARG A 77 3.08 -7.77 -2.54
N THR A 78 3.16 -6.59 -3.14
CA THR A 78 2.07 -5.98 -3.89
C THR A 78 2.00 -6.62 -5.27
N MET A 79 0.85 -7.17 -5.61
CA MET A 79 0.56 -7.80 -6.88
C MET A 79 -0.32 -6.87 -7.69
N ILE A 80 0.26 -6.08 -8.59
CA ILE A 80 -0.51 -5.23 -9.51
C ILE A 80 -0.79 -6.00 -10.80
N ASP A 81 -2.05 -6.05 -11.20
CA ASP A 81 -2.45 -6.59 -12.50
C ASP A 81 -1.68 -5.86 -13.59
N SER A 82 -0.99 -6.62 -14.44
CA SER A 82 -0.16 -6.07 -15.53
C SER A 82 -0.93 -5.10 -16.43
N ASN A 83 -2.24 -5.31 -16.59
CA ASN A 83 -3.06 -4.42 -17.39
C ASN A 83 -3.30 -3.08 -16.71
N ASN A 84 -3.22 -2.99 -15.38
CA ASN A 84 -3.64 -1.82 -14.59
C ASN A 84 -2.49 -1.06 -13.92
N ARG A 85 -1.23 -1.37 -14.25
CA ARG A 85 -0.06 -0.65 -13.72
C ARG A 85 -0.07 0.86 -14.02
N ASP A 86 -0.79 1.27 -15.05
CA ASP A 86 -0.96 2.67 -15.44
C ASP A 86 -2.05 3.40 -14.65
N ILE A 87 -2.94 2.69 -13.94
CA ILE A 87 -4.06 3.29 -13.20
C ILE A 87 -4.07 2.97 -11.69
N VAL A 88 -3.43 1.89 -11.23
CA VAL A 88 -3.34 1.61 -9.79
C VAL A 88 -2.29 2.55 -9.19
N HIS A 89 -2.76 3.51 -8.41
CA HIS A 89 -1.92 4.59 -7.87
C HIS A 89 -1.34 4.24 -6.49
N HIS A 90 -2.15 3.68 -5.59
CA HIS A 90 -1.67 3.13 -4.33
C HIS A 90 -2.61 2.04 -3.77
N LEU A 91 -2.07 1.22 -2.88
CA LEU A 91 -2.76 0.21 -2.08
C LEU A 91 -2.44 0.48 -0.61
N LEU A 92 -3.46 0.56 0.24
CA LEU A 92 -3.31 0.64 1.69
C LEU A 92 -4.03 -0.55 2.34
N MET A 93 -3.40 -1.14 3.34
CA MET A 93 -4.03 -2.15 4.19
C MET A 93 -4.14 -1.60 5.60
N TYR A 94 -5.29 -1.82 6.23
CA TYR A 94 -5.57 -1.41 7.60
C TYR A 94 -6.02 -2.60 8.44
N GLU A 95 -5.63 -2.58 9.71
CA GLU A 95 -6.16 -3.43 10.76
C GLU A 95 -7.49 -2.85 11.25
N CYS A 96 -8.55 -3.65 11.23
CA CYS A 96 -9.81 -3.27 11.88
C CYS A 96 -9.69 -3.31 13.40
N ASP A 97 -10.52 -2.53 14.08
CA ASP A 97 -10.67 -2.64 15.53
C ASP A 97 -10.92 -4.13 15.94
N PRO A 98 -10.23 -4.68 16.97
CA PRO A 98 -10.42 -6.07 17.39
C PRO A 98 -11.87 -6.43 17.79
N THR A 99 -12.67 -5.42 18.14
CA THR A 99 -14.10 -5.54 18.48
C THR A 99 -15.02 -5.50 17.26
N ALA A 100 -14.50 -5.22 16.06
CA ALA A 100 -15.28 -5.21 14.83
C ALA A 100 -15.88 -6.60 14.56
N VAL A 101 -17.16 -6.62 14.19
CA VAL A 101 -17.92 -7.82 13.83
C VAL A 101 -18.59 -7.59 12.49
N PHE A 102 -18.28 -8.44 11.51
CA PHE A 102 -18.92 -8.44 10.21
C PHE A 102 -19.62 -9.78 9.96
N ASP A 103 -20.56 -9.79 9.03
CA ASP A 103 -21.06 -11.02 8.44
C ASP A 103 -20.00 -11.54 7.45
N ASP A 104 -19.34 -12.65 7.81
CA ASP A 104 -18.31 -13.27 6.98
C ASP A 104 -18.82 -13.72 5.60
N THR A 105 -20.14 -13.89 5.44
CA THR A 105 -20.76 -14.25 4.15
C THR A 105 -20.98 -13.04 3.24
N ASN A 106 -20.92 -11.83 3.78
CA ASN A 106 -21.16 -10.58 3.07
C ASN A 106 -20.27 -9.45 3.62
N LEU A 107 -18.96 -9.64 3.51
CA LEU A 107 -17.99 -8.63 3.93
C LEU A 107 -18.10 -7.36 3.07
N PRO A 108 -17.98 -6.16 3.67
CA PRO A 108 -18.02 -4.90 2.93
C PRO A 108 -17.04 -4.88 1.74
N ASN A 109 -17.55 -4.46 0.59
CA ASN A 109 -16.81 -4.42 -0.67
C ASN A 109 -17.42 -3.35 -1.58
N ASP A 110 -17.02 -2.10 -1.41
CA ASP A 110 -17.65 -0.96 -2.07
C ASP A 110 -16.68 0.21 -2.26
N LEU A 111 -17.14 1.33 -2.78
CA LEU A 111 -16.39 2.58 -2.77
C LEU A 111 -16.05 2.99 -1.33
N CYS A 112 -14.84 3.49 -1.14
CA CYS A 112 -14.40 4.01 0.14
C CYS A 112 -15.09 5.31 0.52
N ASP A 113 -15.91 5.94 -0.32
CA ASP A 113 -16.66 7.15 0.03
C ASP A 113 -18.05 6.80 0.61
N ASP A 114 -18.56 5.60 0.30
CA ASP A 114 -19.83 5.07 0.81
C ASP A 114 -19.64 4.44 2.20
N ILE A 115 -18.87 5.13 3.05
CA ILE A 115 -18.42 4.62 4.34
C ILE A 115 -19.62 4.46 5.27
N ASN A 116 -20.12 3.23 5.39
CA ASN A 116 -20.93 2.83 6.52
C ASN A 116 -20.06 2.79 7.80
N GLU A 117 -20.68 2.78 8.97
CA GLU A 117 -19.96 2.76 10.27
C GLU A 117 -18.98 1.57 10.38
N GLN A 118 -19.30 0.50 9.68
CA GLN A 118 -18.53 -0.73 9.51
C GLN A 118 -17.16 -0.52 8.83
N ILE A 119 -17.08 0.22 7.72
CA ILE A 119 -15.79 0.53 7.07
C ILE A 119 -14.99 1.55 7.90
N ARG A 120 -15.66 2.51 8.56
CA ARG A 120 -15.00 3.48 9.46
C ARG A 120 -14.20 2.78 10.56
N ALA A 121 -14.74 1.70 11.12
CA ALA A 121 -14.08 0.91 12.18
C ALA A 121 -12.72 0.33 11.77
N CYS A 122 -12.39 0.32 10.48
CA CYS A 122 -11.12 -0.19 9.96
C CYS A 122 -10.18 0.89 9.42
N SER A 123 -10.55 2.17 9.45
CA SER A 123 -9.84 3.21 8.69
C SER A 123 -8.68 3.90 9.41
N SER A 124 -8.33 3.45 10.64
CA SER A 124 -7.44 4.21 11.52
C SER A 124 -6.06 3.58 11.73
N ASN A 125 -5.93 2.26 11.66
CA ASN A 125 -4.67 1.57 11.98
C ASN A 125 -4.04 0.98 10.72
N ILE A 126 -3.06 1.67 10.15
CA ILE A 126 -2.38 1.23 8.93
C ILE A 126 -1.48 0.03 9.22
N ALA A 127 -1.60 -1.00 8.40
CA ALA A 127 -0.88 -2.26 8.54
C ALA A 127 0.21 -2.44 7.46
N THR A 128 0.08 -1.75 6.32
CA THR A 128 1.14 -1.53 5.32
C THR A 128 0.57 -0.67 4.17
N GLY A 129 1.42 -0.24 3.25
CA GLY A 129 1.00 0.41 2.01
C GLY A 129 2.02 0.26 0.89
N TRP A 130 1.54 0.46 -0.34
CA TRP A 130 2.33 0.54 -1.56
C TRP A 130 1.82 1.72 -2.38
N ALA A 131 2.72 2.41 -3.09
CA ALA A 131 2.37 3.46 -4.04
C ALA A 131 3.28 3.39 -5.26
N VAL A 132 2.85 4.01 -6.36
CA VAL A 132 3.64 4.11 -7.59
C VAL A 132 5.07 4.57 -7.32
N GLY A 133 6.04 3.85 -7.88
CA GLY A 133 7.47 4.08 -7.66
C GLY A 133 8.08 3.36 -6.46
N GLY A 134 7.26 2.77 -5.58
CA GLY A 134 7.70 1.83 -4.56
C GLY A 134 7.99 0.44 -5.14
N ASP A 135 8.81 -0.33 -4.43
CA ASP A 135 9.09 -1.72 -4.79
C ASP A 135 7.85 -2.61 -4.58
N ASP A 136 7.64 -3.55 -5.50
CA ASP A 136 6.53 -4.51 -5.40
C ASP A 136 6.75 -5.49 -4.24
N ILE A 137 8.00 -5.68 -3.79
CA ILE A 137 8.37 -6.58 -2.69
C ILE A 137 9.05 -5.78 -1.60
N VAL A 138 8.63 -6.00 -0.36
CA VAL A 138 9.22 -5.38 0.83
C VAL A 138 9.60 -6.46 1.82
N ASP A 139 10.90 -6.61 2.03
CA ASP A 139 11.48 -7.40 3.12
C ASP A 139 11.33 -6.67 4.46
N PHE A 140 10.96 -7.42 5.49
CA PHE A 140 11.01 -6.88 6.85
C PHE A 140 12.39 -7.12 7.46
N PRO A 141 12.89 -6.19 8.31
CA PRO A 141 14.14 -6.37 9.03
C PRO A 141 14.24 -7.74 9.69
N GLU A 142 15.42 -8.37 9.65
CA GLU A 142 15.63 -9.76 10.07
C GLU A 142 15.12 -10.07 11.49
N ILE A 143 15.16 -9.08 12.38
CA ILE A 143 14.72 -9.19 13.78
C ILE A 143 13.22 -8.93 13.99
N THR A 144 12.48 -8.52 12.96
CA THR A 144 11.06 -8.13 13.05
C THR A 144 10.17 -8.92 12.12
N GLY A 145 8.98 -9.32 12.56
CA GLY A 145 7.97 -9.94 11.72
C GLY A 145 6.59 -9.36 11.99
N TYR A 146 5.76 -9.24 10.95
CA TYR A 146 4.39 -8.77 11.11
C TYR A 146 3.52 -9.89 11.72
N PRO A 147 2.93 -9.71 12.91
CA PRO A 147 2.21 -10.76 13.60
C PRO A 147 0.89 -11.12 12.94
N VAL A 148 0.57 -12.42 12.87
CA VAL A 148 -0.72 -12.93 12.42
C VAL A 148 -1.13 -14.20 13.18
N GLY A 149 -2.44 -14.37 13.38
CA GLY A 149 -3.03 -15.54 14.02
C GLY A 149 -2.67 -15.68 15.51
N GLY A 150 -3.08 -16.78 16.12
CA GLY A 150 -2.83 -17.04 17.55
C GLY A 150 -3.45 -15.98 18.46
N ASP A 151 -2.59 -15.30 19.23
CA ASP A 151 -2.94 -14.23 20.17
C ASP A 151 -3.02 -12.84 19.52
N PHE A 152 -2.74 -12.72 18.21
CA PHE A 152 -2.93 -11.48 17.48
C PHE A 152 -4.42 -11.26 17.19
N GLU A 153 -5.04 -10.31 17.90
CA GLU A 153 -6.50 -10.16 17.98
C GLU A 153 -7.17 -9.55 16.74
N ILE A 154 -6.42 -9.27 15.68
CA ILE A 154 -6.97 -8.70 14.44
C ILE A 154 -7.76 -9.77 13.67
N LYS A 155 -9.07 -9.54 13.58
CA LYS A 155 -10.02 -10.44 12.90
C LYS A 155 -10.26 -10.06 11.44
N TYR A 156 -10.08 -8.79 11.11
CA TYR A 156 -10.43 -8.26 9.80
C TYR A 156 -9.41 -7.22 9.35
N TYR A 157 -9.20 -7.17 8.04
CA TYR A 157 -8.37 -6.19 7.36
C TYR A 157 -9.20 -5.43 6.35
N LEU A 158 -9.00 -4.12 6.24
CA LEU A 158 -9.51 -3.32 5.14
C LEU A 158 -8.40 -3.09 4.13
N VAL A 159 -8.61 -3.48 2.87
CA VAL A 159 -7.72 -3.11 1.77
C VAL A 159 -8.39 -2.02 0.96
N GLN A 160 -7.71 -0.88 0.86
CA GLN A 160 -8.08 0.23 0.01
C GLN A 160 -7.20 0.23 -1.23
N MET A 161 -7.82 0.19 -2.41
CA MET A 161 -7.15 0.38 -3.70
C MET A 161 -7.56 1.74 -4.26
N HIS A 162 -6.58 2.57 -4.56
CA HIS A 162 -6.80 3.85 -5.24
C HIS A 162 -6.41 3.75 -6.71
N TYR A 163 -7.37 4.06 -7.57
CA TYR A 163 -7.20 4.16 -9.01
C TYR A 163 -7.20 5.63 -9.46
N ASP A 164 -6.18 5.99 -10.23
CA ASP A 164 -6.08 7.24 -10.99
C ASP A 164 -6.30 6.91 -12.48
N ASN A 165 -7.49 7.20 -13.00
CA ASN A 165 -7.92 6.86 -14.36
C ASN A 165 -8.26 8.14 -15.17
N PRO A 166 -7.27 9.01 -15.45
CA PRO A 166 -7.48 10.32 -16.07
C PRO A 166 -7.97 10.24 -17.52
N LYS A 167 -7.82 9.07 -18.15
CA LYS A 167 -8.33 8.79 -19.51
C LYS A 167 -9.76 8.29 -19.51
N LEU A 168 -10.38 8.09 -18.34
CA LEU A 168 -11.73 7.60 -18.17
C LEU A 168 -11.95 6.31 -18.97
N MET A 169 -10.99 5.38 -18.90
CA MET A 169 -11.06 4.13 -19.65
C MET A 169 -12.13 3.21 -19.04
N PRO A 170 -13.14 2.78 -19.81
CA PRO A 170 -14.18 1.89 -19.30
C PRO A 170 -13.73 0.43 -19.29
N ASN A 171 -14.50 -0.43 -18.59
CA ASN A 171 -14.37 -1.89 -18.61
C ASN A 171 -13.00 -2.44 -18.19
N ARG A 172 -12.26 -1.66 -17.38
CA ARG A 172 -11.00 -2.09 -16.79
C ARG A 172 -11.30 -3.10 -15.68
N ARG A 173 -10.68 -4.27 -15.77
CA ARG A 173 -10.85 -5.35 -14.79
C ARG A 173 -9.58 -5.50 -13.99
N ASP A 174 -9.70 -5.52 -12.67
CA ASP A 174 -8.59 -5.58 -11.75
C ASP A 174 -8.66 -6.79 -10.83
N SER A 175 -7.53 -7.45 -10.65
CA SER A 175 -7.32 -8.50 -9.65
C SER A 175 -6.04 -8.25 -8.87
N SER A 176 -5.74 -6.97 -8.61
CA SER A 176 -4.59 -6.54 -7.83
C SER A 176 -4.82 -6.80 -6.33
N GLY A 177 -3.74 -6.76 -5.55
CA GLY A 177 -3.81 -6.94 -4.11
C GLY A 177 -2.44 -7.09 -3.46
N ILE A 178 -2.42 -7.70 -2.28
CA ILE A 178 -1.21 -7.87 -1.48
C ILE A 178 -1.10 -9.31 -0.94
N ARG A 179 0.13 -9.82 -0.87
CA ARG A 179 0.48 -11.14 -0.33
C ARG A 179 1.51 -10.98 0.77
N PHE A 180 1.40 -11.77 1.83
CA PHE A 180 2.36 -11.82 2.92
C PHE A 180 3.00 -13.21 2.96
N TYR A 181 4.32 -13.26 3.05
CA TYR A 181 5.10 -14.49 3.15
C TYR A 181 5.42 -14.79 4.61
N LEU A 182 5.09 -15.98 5.08
CA LEU A 182 5.27 -16.39 6.46
C LEU A 182 6.66 -16.97 6.70
N GLY A 183 7.30 -16.49 7.77
CA GLY A 183 8.50 -17.10 8.31
C GLY A 183 8.21 -18.49 8.89
N LYS A 184 9.27 -19.30 8.94
CA LYS A 184 9.22 -20.62 9.59
C LYS A 184 9.18 -20.50 11.12
N GLU A 185 9.85 -19.49 11.65
CA GLU A 185 9.97 -19.20 13.08
C GLU A 185 9.48 -17.78 13.39
N LEU A 186 9.14 -17.53 14.66
CA LEU A 186 8.91 -16.17 15.15
C LEU A 186 10.23 -15.39 15.20
N ARG A 187 10.17 -14.12 14.81
CA ARG A 187 11.27 -13.17 14.96
C ARG A 187 11.20 -12.49 16.33
N GLN A 188 12.28 -11.80 16.70
CA GLN A 188 12.46 -11.23 18.03
C GLN A 188 11.41 -10.18 18.39
N TYR A 189 10.97 -9.38 17.41
CA TYR A 189 10.03 -8.28 17.62
C TYR A 189 8.86 -8.34 16.64
N ASP A 190 7.72 -7.83 17.08
CA ASP A 190 6.62 -7.55 16.17
C ASP A 190 6.91 -6.30 15.35
N LEU A 191 6.63 -6.37 14.05
CA LEU A 191 6.64 -5.22 13.17
C LEU A 191 5.32 -4.45 13.34
N GLY A 192 5.40 -3.14 13.49
CA GLY A 192 4.27 -2.23 13.45
C GLY A 192 4.54 -1.05 12.52
N TYR A 193 3.48 -0.39 12.06
CA TYR A 193 3.56 0.79 11.20
C TYR A 193 3.09 2.02 11.96
N LEU A 194 3.86 3.11 11.84
CA LEU A 194 3.52 4.40 12.43
C LEU A 194 3.27 5.40 11.30
N SER A 195 2.05 5.91 11.22
CA SER A 195 1.72 7.02 10.33
C SER A 195 2.01 8.35 11.05
N LEU A 196 2.87 9.17 10.45
CA LEU A 196 3.22 10.49 10.95
C LEU A 196 2.70 11.56 9.99
N THR A 197 1.51 12.11 10.24
CA THR A 197 1.00 13.37 9.65
C THR A 197 -0.45 13.62 10.08
N ALA A 198 -0.97 14.83 9.83
CA ALA A 198 -2.40 15.09 9.90
C ALA A 198 -3.12 14.41 8.71
N PHE A 199 -4.34 13.93 8.93
CA PHE A 199 -5.23 13.53 7.84
C PHE A 199 -5.28 14.65 6.81
N ALA A 200 -5.10 14.31 5.53
CA ALA A 200 -5.16 15.25 4.42
C ALA A 200 -6.59 15.76 4.24
N THR A 201 -7.02 16.63 5.14
CA THR A 201 -8.28 17.37 5.02
C THR A 201 -7.94 18.78 4.55
N PRO A 202 -8.81 19.43 3.75
CA PRO A 202 -8.63 20.82 3.33
C PRO A 202 -8.51 21.80 4.51
N ILE A 203 -8.95 21.41 5.70
CA ILE A 203 -8.86 22.19 6.94
C ILE A 203 -7.50 21.99 7.63
N ALA A 204 -6.89 20.81 7.49
CA ALA A 204 -5.61 20.48 8.14
C ALA A 204 -4.39 20.98 7.36
N ILE A 205 -4.43 20.99 6.03
CA ILE A 205 -3.31 21.40 5.17
C ILE A 205 -3.82 22.28 4.04
N ALA A 206 -3.40 23.54 4.00
CA ALA A 206 -3.70 24.48 2.93
C ALA A 206 -2.41 25.16 2.45
N ILE A 207 -2.05 24.93 1.17
CA ILE A 207 -0.87 25.51 0.54
C ILE A 207 -1.32 26.71 -0.30
N PRO A 208 -0.82 27.94 -0.05
CA PRO A 208 -1.19 29.10 -0.85
C PRO A 208 -0.73 28.96 -2.31
N PRO A 209 -1.51 29.46 -3.29
CA PRO A 209 -1.09 29.42 -4.70
C PRO A 209 0.16 30.29 -4.92
N LYS A 210 1.01 29.89 -5.88
CA LYS A 210 2.21 30.62 -6.34
C LYS A 210 3.34 30.75 -5.31
N VAL A 211 3.41 29.87 -4.33
CA VAL A 211 4.58 29.77 -3.44
C VAL A 211 5.58 28.78 -4.03
N ASP A 212 6.85 29.16 -4.09
CA ASP A 212 7.92 28.28 -4.59
C ASP A 212 8.25 27.14 -3.60
N ARG A 213 8.03 27.38 -2.30
CA ARG A 213 8.23 26.41 -1.23
C ARG A 213 7.30 26.73 -0.06
N PHE A 214 6.63 25.69 0.46
CA PHE A 214 5.83 25.75 1.68
C PHE A 214 6.21 24.58 2.58
N ILE A 215 6.46 24.86 3.86
CA ILE A 215 6.90 23.85 4.83
C ILE A 215 5.69 23.48 5.70
N ILE A 216 5.44 22.18 5.84
CA ILE A 216 4.42 21.63 6.72
C ILE A 216 5.16 20.80 7.77
N ASP A 217 5.05 21.22 9.02
CA ASP A 217 5.64 20.51 10.14
C ASP A 217 4.56 19.68 10.86
N THR A 218 4.89 18.42 11.15
CA THR A 218 4.03 17.51 11.91
C THR A 218 4.79 17.04 13.14
N TYR A 219 4.08 16.88 14.26
CA TYR A 219 4.68 16.61 15.56
C TYR A 219 3.98 15.44 16.23
N CYS A 220 4.74 14.50 16.79
CA CYS A 220 4.24 13.53 17.75
C CYS A 220 4.59 14.05 19.15
N PRO A 221 3.63 14.65 19.89
CA PRO A 221 3.94 15.30 21.16
C PRO A 221 4.35 14.29 22.22
N ALA A 222 5.22 14.69 23.13
CA ALA A 222 5.78 13.80 24.15
C ALA A 222 4.73 13.16 25.06
N VAL A 223 3.53 13.75 25.18
CA VAL A 223 2.39 13.16 25.92
C VAL A 223 1.84 11.89 25.27
N VAL A 224 2.10 11.67 23.98
CA VAL A 224 1.69 10.48 23.24
C VAL A 224 2.77 9.39 23.27
N THR A 225 4.03 9.76 23.53
CA THR A 225 5.18 8.84 23.48
C THR A 225 5.75 8.46 24.86
N LYS A 226 5.20 9.01 25.95
CA LYS A 226 5.63 8.76 27.34
C LYS A 226 4.55 8.02 28.10
#